data_AF-R7N6D8-F1
#
_entry.id   AF-R7N6D8-F1
#
_cell.length_a   1.000
_cell.length_b   1.000
_cell.length_c   1.000
_cell.angle_alpha   90.00
_cell.angle_beta   90.00
_cell.angle_gamma   90.00
#
_symmetry.space_group_name_H-M   'P 1'
#
loop_
_entity.id
_entity.type
_entity.pdbx_description
1 polymer ?
#
loop_
_entity_poly.entity_id
_entity_poly.type
_entity_poly.pdbx_seq_one_letter_code
_entity_poly.pdbx_strand_id
1 'polypeptide(L)'
;MAITKIMCMKSAEHGNVAAHLKHSIAYICNEAKTENGSLVGGINCLPDFAYEQMIGTKEMFGQTGGRQGYHFIISLKQGEGTREQMYEITRQFAEEFLGGEYEGVFSVHTDKDHLHGHLVFNSVNMVTGRKYSYKKGDWKNVIQPITNRLCEEYGLSIVAAEYSKDPVNMNRKQW
;
A
#
# COMPACT_ATOMS: atom_id res chain seq x y z
N MET A 1 -14.15 2.72 10.60
CA MET A 1 -12.95 1.95 10.97
C MET A 1 -12.12 1.75 9.73
N ALA A 2 -10.81 1.95 9.82
CA ALA A 2 -9.92 1.84 8.68
C ALA A 2 -9.77 0.38 8.21
N ILE A 3 -10.26 0.02 7.03
CA ILE A 3 -10.14 -1.34 6.49
C ILE A 3 -8.91 -1.42 5.59
N THR A 4 -8.04 -2.40 5.83
CA THR A 4 -6.90 -2.67 4.95
C THR A 4 -7.07 -3.96 4.16
N LYS A 5 -6.97 -3.89 2.83
CA LYS A 5 -6.96 -5.05 1.92
C LYS A 5 -5.61 -5.16 1.20
N ILE A 6 -5.16 -6.38 0.95
CA ILE A 6 -3.95 -6.68 0.17
C ILE A 6 -4.29 -7.65 -0.96
N MET A 7 -3.79 -7.39 -2.16
CA MET A 7 -3.90 -8.26 -3.33
C MET A 7 -2.52 -8.52 -3.91
N CYS A 8 -2.22 -9.77 -4.26
CA CYS A 8 -1.00 -10.14 -4.97
C CYS A 8 -1.26 -10.16 -6.48
N MET A 9 -0.46 -9.43 -7.23
CA MET A 9 -0.49 -9.45 -8.69
C MET A 9 0.45 -10.54 -9.19
N LYS A 10 -0.08 -11.50 -9.94
CA LYS A 10 0.72 -12.55 -10.60
C LYS A 10 1.08 -12.12 -12.02
N SER A 11 1.98 -12.88 -12.65
CA SER A 11 2.27 -12.76 -14.06
C SER A 11 1.01 -12.96 -14.89
N ALA A 12 0.88 -12.20 -15.96
CA ALA A 12 -0.12 -12.49 -16.99
C ALA A 12 0.22 -13.80 -17.70
N GLU A 13 -0.80 -14.55 -18.12
CA GLU A 13 -0.63 -15.80 -18.87
C GLU A 13 -0.18 -15.58 -20.32
N HIS A 14 -0.50 -14.41 -20.88
CA HIS A 14 -0.21 -14.05 -22.26
C HIS A 14 0.30 -12.60 -22.36
N GLY A 15 1.16 -12.32 -23.34
CA GLY A 15 1.67 -10.99 -23.63
C GLY A 15 2.67 -10.49 -22.58
N ASN A 16 2.50 -9.25 -22.13
CA ASN A 16 3.38 -8.64 -21.14
C ASN A 16 3.22 -9.34 -19.78
N VAL A 17 4.27 -10.02 -19.32
CA VAL A 17 4.33 -10.75 -18.04
C VAL A 17 3.90 -9.88 -16.86
N ALA A 18 4.20 -8.59 -16.88
CA ALA A 18 3.87 -7.65 -15.80
C ALA A 18 2.65 -6.76 -16.10
N ALA A 19 1.76 -7.17 -17.02
CA ALA A 19 0.58 -6.40 -17.39
C ALA A 19 -0.29 -6.01 -16.18
N HIS A 20 -0.53 -6.93 -15.24
CA HIS A 20 -1.32 -6.64 -14.04
C HIS A 20 -0.68 -5.54 -13.17
N LEU A 21 0.64 -5.54 -13.01
CA LEU A 21 1.36 -4.47 -12.32
C LEU A 21 1.16 -3.13 -13.04
N LYS A 22 1.35 -3.11 -14.36
CA LYS A 22 1.15 -1.91 -15.19
C LYS A 22 -0.27 -1.35 -15.05
N HIS A 23 -1.28 -2.21 -15.14
CA HIS A 23 -2.67 -1.82 -15.02
C HIS A 23 -3.00 -1.29 -13.63
N SER A 24 -2.47 -1.91 -12.56
CA SER A 24 -2.68 -1.43 -11.19
C SER A 24 -2.02 -0.08 -10.94
N ILE A 25 -0.79 0.16 -11.41
CA ILE A 25 -0.15 1.48 -11.32
C ILE A 25 -0.99 2.53 -12.05
N ALA A 26 -1.37 2.27 -13.31
CA ALA A 26 -2.20 3.18 -14.09
C ALA A 26 -3.57 3.45 -13.44
N TYR A 27 -4.17 2.44 -12.79
CA TYR A 27 -5.43 2.59 -12.07
C TYR A 27 -5.29 3.50 -10.86
N ILE A 28 -4.27 3.29 -10.02
CA ILE A 28 -4.11 4.08 -8.79
C ILE A 28 -3.69 5.52 -9.10
N CYS A 29 -2.95 5.76 -10.18
CA CYS A 29 -2.52 7.09 -10.62
C CYS A 29 -3.53 7.84 -11.49
N ASN A 30 -4.76 7.33 -11.63
CA ASN A 30 -5.75 7.95 -12.50
C ASN A 30 -6.05 9.39 -12.06
N GLU A 31 -5.76 10.36 -12.93
CA GLU A 31 -5.89 11.81 -12.65
C GLU A 31 -7.30 12.22 -12.22
N ALA A 32 -8.34 11.62 -12.81
CA ALA A 32 -9.73 11.93 -12.48
C ALA A 32 -10.09 11.50 -11.05
N LYS A 33 -9.32 10.60 -10.44
CA LYS A 33 -9.51 10.11 -9.07
C LYS A 33 -8.57 10.76 -8.06
N THR A 34 -7.54 11.45 -8.52
CA THR A 34 -6.37 11.87 -7.71
C THR A 34 -6.12 13.37 -7.77
N GLU A 35 -7.16 14.15 -8.04
CA GLU A 35 -7.09 15.62 -8.19
C GLU A 35 -6.02 16.05 -9.21
N ASN A 36 -6.11 15.50 -10.42
CA ASN A 36 -5.14 15.72 -11.50
C ASN A 36 -3.71 15.29 -11.13
N GLY A 37 -3.59 14.20 -10.36
CA GLY A 37 -2.31 13.61 -9.96
C GLY A 37 -1.67 14.24 -8.72
N SER A 38 -2.24 15.29 -8.13
CA SER A 38 -1.68 15.94 -6.94
C SER A 38 -1.65 15.03 -5.70
N LEU A 39 -2.52 14.01 -5.69
CA LEU A 39 -2.62 13.01 -4.63
C LEU A 39 -1.87 11.71 -4.97
N VAL A 40 -0.84 11.77 -5.81
CA VAL A 40 0.02 10.63 -6.17
C VAL A 40 1.45 10.87 -5.68
N GLY A 41 2.06 9.86 -5.06
CA GLY A 41 3.44 9.91 -4.59
C GLY A 41 4.19 8.61 -4.83
N GLY A 42 5.52 8.68 -4.80
CA GLY A 42 6.42 7.55 -5.04
C GLY A 42 7.31 7.24 -3.85
N ILE A 43 7.63 5.96 -3.68
CA ILE A 43 8.62 5.41 -2.74
C ILE A 43 9.72 4.78 -3.59
N ASN A 44 10.96 5.27 -3.46
CA ASN A 44 12.13 4.79 -4.21
C ASN A 44 11.96 4.73 -5.74
N CYS A 45 10.97 5.42 -6.29
CA CYS A 45 10.73 5.56 -7.71
C CYS A 45 9.94 6.84 -7.96
N LEU A 46 9.99 7.32 -9.20
CA LEU A 46 9.14 8.42 -9.68
C LEU A 46 7.81 7.82 -10.17
N PRO A 47 6.64 8.36 -9.78
CA PRO A 47 5.35 7.81 -10.18
C PRO A 47 5.20 7.56 -11.68
N ASP A 48 5.64 8.53 -12.50
CA ASP A 48 5.54 8.47 -13.97
C ASP A 48 6.40 7.36 -14.60
N PHE A 49 7.44 6.92 -13.89
CA PHE A 49 8.40 5.90 -14.34
C PHE A 49 8.39 4.67 -13.43
N ALA A 50 7.37 4.53 -12.59
CA ALA A 50 7.37 3.52 -11.56
C ALA A 50 7.31 2.11 -12.14
N TYR A 51 6.50 1.92 -13.19
CA TYR A 51 6.43 0.64 -13.88
C TYR A 51 7.81 0.25 -14.44
N GLU A 52 8.43 1.14 -15.20
CA GLU A 52 9.73 0.92 -15.85
C GLU A 52 10.83 0.63 -14.82
N GLN A 53 10.90 1.39 -13.73
CA GLN A 53 11.87 1.18 -12.64
C GLN A 53 11.66 -0.18 -11.97
N MET A 54 10.41 -0.52 -11.62
CA MET A 54 10.09 -1.81 -11.01
C MET A 54 10.44 -2.98 -11.92
N ILE A 55 10.23 -2.85 -13.23
CA ILE A 55 10.66 -3.86 -14.22
C ILE A 55 12.17 -3.94 -14.30
N GLY A 56 12.88 -2.81 -14.37
CA GLY A 56 14.34 -2.77 -14.38
C GLY A 56 14.95 -3.49 -13.18
N THR A 57 14.40 -3.29 -11.98
CA THR A 57 14.81 -4.02 -10.77
C THR A 57 14.57 -5.53 -10.91
N LYS A 58 13.43 -5.97 -11.46
CA LYS A 58 13.18 -7.39 -11.70
C LYS A 58 14.17 -7.99 -12.68
N GLU A 59 14.48 -7.29 -13.77
CA GLU A 59 15.41 -7.75 -14.80
C GLU A 59 16.83 -7.85 -14.25
N MET A 60 17.27 -6.85 -13.49
CA MET A 60 18.59 -6.83 -12.83
C MET A 60 18.82 -8.06 -11.95
N PHE A 61 17.79 -8.50 -11.21
CA PHE A 61 17.87 -9.68 -10.34
C PHE A 61 17.39 -10.98 -11.00
N GLY A 62 17.01 -10.97 -12.28
CA GLY A 62 16.48 -12.15 -12.98
C GLY A 62 15.13 -12.67 -12.45
N GLN A 63 14.34 -11.80 -11.82
CA GLN A 63 13.10 -12.11 -11.09
C GLN A 63 11.82 -11.77 -11.86
N THR A 64 11.81 -11.95 -13.17
CA THR A 64 10.77 -11.43 -14.09
C THR A 64 9.42 -12.15 -14.03
N GLY A 65 9.36 -13.43 -13.60
CA GLY A 65 8.12 -14.23 -13.58
C GLY A 65 7.38 -14.27 -12.23
N GLY A 66 6.26 -14.99 -12.15
CA GLY A 66 5.56 -15.26 -10.88
C GLY A 66 4.90 -14.01 -10.26
N ARG A 67 5.19 -13.69 -9.00
CA ARG A 67 4.62 -12.51 -8.33
C ARG A 67 5.22 -11.24 -8.92
N GLN A 68 4.38 -10.32 -9.39
CA GLN A 68 4.77 -9.06 -10.03
C GLN A 68 4.71 -7.87 -9.10
N GLY A 69 3.76 -7.86 -8.17
CA GLY A 69 3.68 -6.82 -7.15
C GLY A 69 2.52 -7.06 -6.21
N TYR A 70 2.26 -6.07 -5.37
CA TYR A 70 1.17 -6.09 -4.41
C TYR A 70 0.40 -4.77 -4.44
N HIS A 71 -0.90 -4.84 -4.22
CA HIS A 71 -1.79 -3.69 -4.14
C HIS A 71 -2.49 -3.66 -2.79
N PHE A 72 -2.21 -2.61 -2.02
CA PHE A 72 -2.85 -2.29 -0.76
C PHE A 72 -3.93 -1.24 -0.95
N ILE A 73 -4.99 -1.36 -0.15
CA ILE A 73 -6.06 -0.37 -0.05
C ILE A 73 -6.31 -0.12 1.43
N ILE A 74 -6.22 1.14 1.86
CA ILE A 74 -6.59 1.60 3.21
C ILE A 74 -7.82 2.48 3.05
N SER A 75 -8.96 2.09 3.63
CA SER A 75 -10.22 2.82 3.51
C SER A 75 -10.67 3.36 4.85
N LEU A 76 -10.86 4.68 4.97
CA LEU A 76 -11.43 5.29 6.18
C LEU A 76 -12.94 5.06 6.26
N LYS A 77 -13.53 5.34 7.43
CA LYS A 77 -14.99 5.39 7.56
C LYS A 77 -15.54 6.50 6.66
N GLN A 78 -16.76 6.34 6.16
CA GLN A 78 -17.45 7.43 5.48
C GLN A 78 -17.58 8.65 6.41
N GLY A 79 -17.26 9.84 5.87
CA GLY A 79 -17.28 11.10 6.61
C GLY A 79 -16.10 11.32 7.57
N GLU A 80 -15.09 10.46 7.54
CA GLU A 80 -13.91 10.53 8.40
C GLU A 80 -12.65 10.93 7.62
N GLY A 81 -11.83 11.76 8.28
CA GLY A 81 -10.56 12.23 7.74
C GLY A 81 -10.70 13.35 6.69
N THR A 82 -9.56 13.95 6.34
CA THR A 82 -9.42 14.84 5.19
C THR A 82 -8.52 14.20 4.13
N ARG A 83 -8.50 14.76 2.93
CA ARG A 83 -7.65 14.26 1.83
C ARG A 83 -6.17 14.30 2.21
N GLU A 84 -5.76 15.37 2.88
CA GLU A 84 -4.41 15.60 3.36
C GLU A 84 -4.04 14.56 4.42
N GLN A 85 -4.93 14.28 5.36
CA GLN A 85 -4.73 13.21 6.35
C GLN A 85 -4.63 11.84 5.68
N MET A 86 -5.52 11.52 4.74
CA MET A 86 -5.48 10.24 4.02
C MET A 86 -4.19 10.11 3.20
N TYR A 87 -3.75 11.18 2.55
CA TYR A 87 -2.50 11.20 1.77
C TYR A 87 -1.32 10.90 2.68
N GLU A 88 -1.25 11.60 3.81
CA GLU A 88 -0.16 11.47 4.76
C GLU A 88 -0.13 10.10 5.45
N ILE A 89 -1.30 9.57 5.83
CA ILE A 89 -1.43 8.19 6.35
C ILE A 89 -0.95 7.18 5.31
N THR A 90 -1.32 7.36 4.04
CA THR A 90 -0.93 6.43 2.96
C THR A 90 0.58 6.51 2.69
N ARG A 91 1.16 7.71 2.69
CA ARG A 91 2.60 7.96 2.54
C ARG A 91 3.38 7.29 3.67
N GLN A 92 3.06 7.60 4.92
CA GLN A 92 3.75 7.05 6.09
C GLN A 92 3.59 5.52 6.17
N PHE A 93 2.40 5.00 5.87
CA PHE A 93 2.19 3.56 5.79
C PHE A 93 3.12 2.94 4.74
N ALA A 94 3.21 3.53 3.54
CA ALA A 94 4.06 3.02 2.48
C ALA A 94 5.54 3.06 2.86
N GLU A 95 6.02 4.16 3.45
CA GLU A 95 7.41 4.30 3.89
C GLU A 95 7.78 3.25 4.95
N GLU A 96 6.96 3.11 5.98
CA GLU A 96 7.21 2.19 7.08
C GLU A 96 7.09 0.73 6.65
N PHE A 97 6.04 0.40 5.89
CA PHE A 97 5.79 -0.97 5.46
C PHE A 97 6.84 -1.46 4.44
N LEU A 98 7.28 -0.60 3.54
CA LEU A 98 8.30 -0.96 2.55
C LEU A 98 9.72 -0.88 3.10
N GLY A 99 9.94 -0.19 4.22
CA GLY A 99 11.22 -0.17 4.93
C GLY A 99 12.40 0.35 4.10
N GLY A 100 12.12 1.12 3.04
CA GLY A 100 13.13 1.63 2.11
C GLY A 100 13.73 0.60 1.15
N GLU A 101 13.25 -0.65 1.13
CA GLU A 101 13.85 -1.72 0.31
C GLU A 101 13.04 -2.14 -0.92
N TYR A 102 11.95 -1.43 -1.20
CA TYR A 102 11.08 -1.67 -2.35
C TYR A 102 10.73 -0.36 -3.03
N GLU A 103 10.52 -0.43 -4.35
CA GLU A 103 9.86 0.66 -5.08
C GLU A 103 8.34 0.53 -4.93
N GLY A 104 7.65 1.66 -4.81
CA GLY A 104 6.19 1.71 -4.73
C GLY A 104 5.61 3.04 -5.17
N VAL A 105 4.34 3.04 -5.56
CA VAL A 105 3.55 4.24 -5.83
C VAL A 105 2.32 4.17 -4.97
N PHE A 106 1.98 5.30 -4.35
CA PHE A 106 0.76 5.42 -3.57
C PHE A 106 -0.11 6.56 -4.09
N SER A 107 -1.40 6.47 -3.80
CA SER A 107 -2.34 7.54 -4.16
C SER A 107 -3.52 7.62 -3.20
N VAL A 108 -4.27 8.72 -3.25
CA VAL A 108 -5.59 8.82 -2.61
C VAL A 108 -6.65 8.99 -3.67
N HIS A 109 -7.68 8.15 -3.62
CA HIS A 109 -8.85 8.24 -4.50
C HIS A 109 -9.97 9.04 -3.84
N THR A 110 -10.50 10.02 -4.55
CA THR A 110 -11.56 10.95 -4.10
C THR A 110 -12.88 10.75 -4.86
N ASP A 111 -12.98 9.70 -5.67
CA ASP A 111 -14.11 9.39 -6.55
C ASP A 111 -15.27 8.65 -5.86
N LYS A 112 -15.19 8.44 -4.54
CA LYS A 112 -16.20 7.74 -3.72
C LYS A 112 -16.54 8.53 -2.47
N ASP A 113 -17.65 8.15 -1.84
CA ASP A 113 -18.15 8.76 -0.60
C ASP A 113 -17.22 8.63 0.61
N HIS A 114 -16.20 7.77 0.54
CA HIS A 114 -15.18 7.61 1.56
C HIS A 114 -13.77 7.71 0.97
N LEU A 115 -12.88 8.31 1.76
CA LEU A 115 -11.47 8.41 1.41
C LEU A 115 -10.82 7.03 1.48
N HIS A 116 -10.02 6.73 0.45
CA HIS A 116 -9.23 5.52 0.43
C HIS A 116 -7.88 5.77 -0.23
N GLY A 117 -6.83 5.32 0.46
CA GLY A 117 -5.48 5.30 -0.04
C GLY A 117 -5.18 3.98 -0.74
N HIS A 118 -4.32 4.05 -1.75
CA HIS A 118 -3.79 2.92 -2.47
C HIS A 118 -2.27 2.90 -2.37
N LEU A 119 -1.68 1.71 -2.33
CA LEU A 119 -0.24 1.50 -2.51
C LEU A 119 -0.04 0.31 -3.45
N VAL A 120 0.65 0.54 -4.56
CA VAL A 120 1.12 -0.52 -5.46
C VAL A 120 2.64 -0.55 -5.39
N PHE A 121 3.23 -1.71 -5.04
CA PHE A 121 4.67 -1.83 -4.89
C PHE A 121 5.26 -3.07 -5.54
N ASN A 122 6.56 -3.01 -5.80
CA ASN A 122 7.32 -4.06 -6.44
C ASN A 122 7.31 -5.34 -5.61
N SER A 123 7.12 -6.49 -6.25
CA SER A 123 7.30 -7.76 -5.54
C SER A 123 8.75 -8.08 -5.24
N VAL A 124 9.72 -7.44 -5.89
CA VAL A 124 11.16 -7.70 -5.74
C VAL A 124 11.77 -6.60 -4.89
N ASN A 125 12.52 -7.01 -3.88
CA ASN A 125 13.31 -6.13 -3.04
C ASN A 125 14.50 -5.58 -3.83
N MET A 126 14.63 -4.26 -3.91
CA MET A 126 15.65 -3.58 -4.73
C MET A 126 17.08 -3.76 -4.22
N VAL A 127 17.24 -4.19 -2.97
CA VAL A 127 18.56 -4.41 -2.34
C VAL A 127 18.98 -5.88 -2.47
N THR A 128 18.08 -6.81 -2.16
CA THR A 128 18.40 -8.24 -2.04
C THR A 128 17.98 -9.08 -3.23
N GLY A 129 17.16 -8.55 -4.14
CA GLY A 129 16.54 -9.29 -5.23
C GLY A 129 15.53 -10.35 -4.79
N ARG A 130 15.26 -10.49 -3.49
CA ARG A 130 14.29 -11.47 -2.98
C ARG A 130 12.87 -10.97 -3.20
N LYS A 131 11.95 -11.90 -3.47
CA LYS A 131 10.54 -11.55 -3.59
C LYS A 131 9.89 -11.38 -2.23
N TYR A 132 9.14 -10.30 -2.06
CA TYR A 132 8.21 -10.15 -0.95
C TYR A 132 7.29 -11.39 -0.89
N SER A 133 7.06 -11.84 0.34
CA SER A 133 6.28 -13.02 0.63
C SER A 133 5.36 -12.71 1.80
N TYR A 134 4.14 -12.32 1.46
CA TYR A 134 3.07 -12.16 2.43
C TYR A 134 2.78 -13.48 3.15
N LYS A 135 2.83 -13.49 4.48
CA LYS A 135 2.60 -14.65 5.34
C LYS A 135 1.29 -14.53 6.10
N LYS A 136 0.73 -15.68 6.49
CA LYS A 136 -0.42 -15.73 7.38
C LYS A 136 -0.05 -15.07 8.70
N GLY A 137 -0.80 -14.03 9.07
CA GLY A 137 -0.57 -13.24 10.29
C GLY A 137 0.08 -11.88 10.04
N ASP A 138 0.67 -11.61 8.88
CA ASP A 138 1.28 -10.31 8.56
C ASP A 138 0.27 -9.17 8.67
N TRP A 139 -0.99 -9.42 8.28
CA TRP A 139 -2.06 -8.44 8.48
C TRP A 139 -2.22 -8.04 9.94
N LYS A 140 -2.32 -9.03 10.83
CA LYS A 140 -2.55 -8.81 12.27
C LYS A 140 -1.32 -8.22 12.96
N ASN A 141 -0.13 -8.68 12.60
CA ASN A 141 1.08 -8.43 13.37
C ASN A 141 1.91 -7.26 12.83
N VAL A 142 1.67 -6.83 11.59
CA VAL A 142 2.44 -5.78 10.91
C VAL A 142 1.50 -4.71 10.35
N ILE A 143 0.62 -5.08 9.42
CA ILE A 143 -0.15 -4.09 8.62
C ILE A 143 -1.20 -3.35 9.46
N GLN A 144 -2.02 -4.08 10.22
CA GLN A 144 -3.05 -3.49 11.07
C GLN A 144 -2.45 -2.62 12.18
N PRO A 145 -1.38 -3.03 12.89
CA PRO A 145 -0.71 -2.17 13.86
C PRO A 145 -0.24 -0.83 13.28
N ILE A 146 0.40 -0.83 12.10
CA ILE A 146 0.84 0.40 11.43
C ILE A 146 -0.39 1.27 11.11
N THR A 147 -1.41 0.68 10.47
CA THR A 147 -2.61 1.41 10.05
C THR A 147 -3.37 2.00 11.24
N ASN A 148 -3.56 1.23 12.31
CA ASN A 148 -4.26 1.68 13.51
C ASN A 148 -3.50 2.79 14.22
N ARG A 149 -2.18 2.65 14.37
CA ARG A 149 -1.36 3.69 14.99
C ARG A 149 -1.44 5.00 14.20
N LEU A 150 -1.28 4.94 12.88
CA LEU A 150 -1.42 6.12 12.02
C LEU A 150 -2.83 6.73 12.13
N CYS A 151 -3.89 5.92 12.10
CA CYS A 151 -5.25 6.43 12.29
C CYS A 151 -5.43 7.11 13.66
N GLU A 152 -4.90 6.52 14.74
CA GLU A 152 -4.97 7.09 16.08
C GLU A 152 -4.21 8.43 16.19
N GLU A 153 -3.03 8.54 15.59
CA GLU A 153 -2.23 9.78 15.54
C GLU A 153 -3.01 10.95 14.88
N TYR A 154 -3.88 10.65 13.92
CA TYR A 154 -4.75 11.64 13.26
C TYR A 154 -6.15 11.76 13.87
N GLY A 155 -6.42 11.10 15.02
CA GLY A 155 -7.71 11.13 15.69
C GLY A 155 -8.84 10.40 14.96
N LEU A 156 -8.49 9.41 14.12
CA LEU A 156 -9.42 8.63 13.32
C LEU A 156 -9.75 7.27 13.97
N SER A 157 -10.86 6.70 13.51
CA SER A 157 -11.41 5.43 14.01
C SER A 157 -10.53 4.25 13.61
N ILE A 158 -9.96 3.59 14.62
CA ILE A 158 -9.17 2.36 14.46
C ILE A 158 -10.05 1.11 14.34
N VAL A 159 -9.45 0.01 13.91
CA VAL A 159 -10.04 -1.33 14.01
C VAL A 159 -9.63 -1.95 15.34
N ALA A 160 -10.59 -2.25 16.21
CA ALA A 160 -10.30 -3.02 17.42
C ALA A 160 -9.74 -4.39 17.03
N ALA A 161 -8.72 -4.88 17.74
CA ALA A 161 -8.24 -6.23 17.57
C ALA A 161 -9.39 -7.21 17.88
N GLU A 162 -9.88 -7.96 16.88
CA GLU A 162 -11.13 -8.76 16.93
C GLU A 162 -11.13 -9.93 17.94
N TYR A 163 -10.30 -9.93 18.98
CA TYR A 163 -10.25 -11.00 19.99
C TYR A 163 -10.30 -10.54 21.44
N SER A 164 -10.72 -9.30 21.73
CA SER A 164 -11.18 -9.02 23.09
C SER A 164 -12.69 -8.92 23.10
N LYS A 165 -13.34 -9.73 23.96
CA LYS A 165 -14.74 -9.50 24.34
C LYS A 165 -14.93 -8.11 25.00
N ASP A 166 -13.83 -7.46 25.40
CA ASP A 166 -13.74 -6.07 25.85
C ASP A 166 -12.41 -5.44 25.37
N PRO A 167 -12.35 -4.72 24.22
CA PRO A 167 -11.10 -4.17 23.72
C PRO A 167 -10.52 -3.15 24.71
N VAL A 168 -9.37 -3.48 25.32
CA VAL A 168 -8.58 -2.55 26.13
C VAL A 168 -7.40 -2.09 25.29
N ASN A 169 -7.34 -0.79 24.98
CA ASN A 169 -6.15 -0.17 24.41
C ASN A 169 -5.03 -0.21 25.46
N MET A 170 -4.11 -1.16 25.31
CA MET A 170 -2.95 -1.27 26.19
C MET A 170 -1.89 -0.24 25.77
N ASN A 171 -1.56 0.67 26.69
CA ASN A 171 -0.48 1.62 26.51
C ASN A 171 0.88 0.89 26.48
N ARG A 172 1.78 1.35 25.60
CA ARG A 172 3.12 0.83 25.26
C ARG A 172 4.05 0.51 26.46
N LYS A 173 3.72 0.91 27.68
CA LYS A 173 4.51 0.64 28.90
C LYS A 173 4.29 -0.74 29.56
N GLN A 174 3.48 -1.62 28.97
CA GLN A 174 3.19 -2.94 29.55
C GLN A 174 3.52 -4.13 28.62
N TRP A 175 4.52 -3.97 27.75
CA TRP A 175 5.19 -5.09 27.09
C TRP A 175 6.39 -5.56 27.92
#